data_AF-A0A3M1M237-F1
#
_entry.id   AF-A0A3M1M237-F1
#
_cell.length_a   1.000
_cell.length_b   1.000
_cell.length_c   1.000
_cell.angle_alpha   90.00
_cell.angle_beta   90.00
_cell.angle_gamma   90.00
#
_symmetry.space_group_name_H-M   'P 1'
#
loop_
_entity.id
_entity.type
_entity.pdbx_description
1 polymer ?
#
loop_
_entity_poly.entity_id
_entity_poly.type
_entity_poly.pdbx_seq_one_letter_code
_entity_poly.pdbx_strand_id
1 'polypeptide(L)'
;AAEPLHQGRAGNIMCEGLVKQGDAEAALAAADHVVEDRFETAFVEHAYIEPEAGFARPVEGGVEVFGCTQAAHMDREGLAAILALPPERIRVIPSATGGGFGSKLDLSFQPCAALAALKTGRPVRIAYSRTESMATTTKRHPARMRVRAGVTKDGRLSGFLFEGDFNTGAHASWGPTVANRVPIHAGGPYAHRGYLARCRAIHTHSVPAGAFRGFGVPQSAIAQEAVFDELAAALGMDRLEFRILNALDNGLPNTTGQVFESSVGIKPCLEALRPHWREALEEAAAFNARGGHERMGVGVACGWYGCGNTSLPNPSTIRAGIRPDGSICLHQGAIDIGQGSETVITQFFAAALGVEPQRIARIGADTALTPDAGKTSASRQTYVSGNAAKLAGESLRAQILRLTNCADGTLGFEGPRITVTEADGASHEIDLARLPVADGYALTAEESYDPPTSPLDENGQGAPYAVYGYAAQMAVLRVDTGLGTVALDRITAAHDVGRAINPVLVEGQIQGGVAQGIGMALMEEFIPSRTENLHDYLIPTIGDVPPIESIIVEVPDPEGPYGAKGLGEHALIPTAPAILNAIAHATGARIRRLPATPDRVLAALNGEG
;
A
#
# COMPACT_ATOMS: atom_id res chain seq x y z
N ALA A 1 6.61 -18.52 32.45
CA ALA A 1 6.62 -18.02 31.07
C ALA A 1 6.23 -19.17 30.15
N ALA A 2 5.47 -18.93 29.08
CA ALA A 2 5.24 -19.96 28.06
C ALA A 2 6.57 -20.38 27.42
N GLU A 3 6.68 -21.64 26.99
CA GLU A 3 7.86 -22.10 26.26
C GLU A 3 8.02 -21.30 24.96
N PRO A 4 9.26 -20.93 24.56
CA PRO A 4 9.50 -20.28 23.27
C PRO A 4 9.07 -21.18 22.11
N LEU A 5 8.28 -20.63 21.18
CA LEU A 5 7.85 -21.32 19.96
C LEU A 5 9.04 -21.66 19.06
N HIS A 6 10.02 -20.76 19.01
CA HIS A 6 11.26 -20.92 18.26
C HIS A 6 12.45 -20.84 19.22
N GLN A 7 13.41 -21.75 19.07
CA GLN A 7 14.65 -21.70 19.83
C GLN A 7 15.38 -20.36 19.61
N GLY A 8 15.88 -19.76 20.69
CA GLY A 8 16.57 -18.46 20.64
C GLY A 8 15.65 -17.22 20.62
N ARG A 9 14.33 -17.37 20.68
CA ARG A 9 13.37 -16.24 20.73
C ARG A 9 12.81 -16.05 22.14
N ALA A 10 13.57 -15.39 23.01
CA ALA A 10 13.13 -15.09 24.37
C ALA A 10 11.81 -14.29 24.36
N GLY A 11 10.86 -14.68 25.21
CA GLY A 11 9.54 -14.03 25.29
C GLY A 11 8.69 -14.15 24.02
N ASN A 12 9.04 -15.03 23.07
CA ASN A 12 8.41 -15.13 21.75
C ASN A 12 8.48 -13.83 20.92
N ILE A 13 9.43 -12.94 21.21
CA ILE A 13 9.62 -11.72 20.43
C ILE A 13 10.37 -12.10 19.14
N MET A 14 9.71 -11.89 17.99
CA MET A 14 10.26 -12.14 16.66
C MET A 14 11.27 -11.04 16.29
N CYS A 15 10.88 -9.78 16.43
CA CYS A 15 11.76 -8.62 16.32
C CYS A 15 11.07 -7.39 16.91
N GLU A 16 11.86 -6.33 17.09
CA GLU A 16 11.39 -5.04 17.59
C GLU A 16 11.84 -3.95 16.62
N GLY A 17 11.02 -2.92 16.47
CA GLY A 17 11.36 -1.69 15.77
C GLY A 17 11.19 -0.48 16.70
N LEU A 18 12.00 0.54 16.47
CA LEU A 18 12.06 1.76 17.27
C LEU A 18 12.23 2.97 16.34
N VAL A 19 11.48 4.03 16.60
CA VAL A 19 11.78 5.38 16.10
C VAL A 19 11.69 6.34 17.28
N LYS A 20 12.75 7.11 17.50
CA LYS A 20 12.89 8.07 18.59
C LYS A 20 13.48 9.37 18.06
N GLN A 21 12.75 10.46 18.25
CA GLN A 21 13.17 11.81 17.88
C GLN A 21 12.94 12.75 19.07
N GLY A 22 13.99 13.44 19.52
CA GLY A 22 13.91 14.30 20.70
C GLY A 22 13.56 13.55 21.99
N ASP A 23 12.90 14.23 22.93
CA ASP A 23 12.45 13.68 24.20
C ASP A 23 10.91 13.75 24.30
N ALA A 24 10.25 12.65 23.95
CA ALA A 24 8.80 12.54 23.97
C ALA A 24 8.20 12.71 25.37
N GLU A 25 8.85 12.20 26.41
CA GLU A 25 8.33 12.28 27.79
C GLU A 25 8.44 13.70 28.33
N ALA A 26 9.56 14.39 28.09
CA ALA A 26 9.70 15.80 28.45
C ALA A 26 8.69 16.68 27.69
N ALA A 27 8.45 16.39 26.40
CA ALA A 27 7.46 17.10 25.60
C ALA A 27 6.02 16.84 26.08
N LEU A 28 5.69 15.62 26.51
CA LEU A 28 4.40 15.28 27.14
C LEU A 28 4.24 16.00 28.49
N ALA A 29 5.29 16.07 29.31
CA ALA A 29 5.25 16.75 30.60
C ALA A 29 5.03 18.27 30.48
N ALA A 30 5.42 18.85 29.35
CA ALA A 30 5.23 20.26 29.03
C ALA A 30 3.92 20.56 28.26
N ALA A 31 3.11 19.55 27.96
CA ALA A 31 1.85 19.71 27.24
C ALA A 31 0.75 20.31 28.14
N ASP A 32 -0.15 21.09 27.56
CA ASP A 32 -1.30 21.65 28.27
C ASP A 32 -2.43 20.62 28.42
N HIS A 33 -2.59 19.74 27.42
CA HIS A 33 -3.47 18.57 27.49
C HIS A 33 -2.74 17.32 27.02
N VAL A 34 -2.97 16.19 27.69
CA VAL A 34 -2.46 14.87 27.33
C VAL A 34 -3.61 13.88 27.31
N VAL A 35 -3.68 13.09 26.25
CA VAL A 35 -4.63 11.97 26.11
C VAL A 35 -3.81 10.68 26.07
N GLU A 36 -4.29 9.66 26.78
CA GLU A 36 -3.76 8.30 26.75
C GLU A 36 -4.90 7.32 26.52
N ASP A 37 -4.73 6.40 25.56
CA ASP A 37 -5.71 5.33 25.34
C ASP A 37 -5.06 4.04 24.81
N ARG A 38 -5.84 2.97 24.79
CA ARG A 38 -5.46 1.62 24.34
C ARG A 38 -6.43 1.10 23.30
N PHE A 39 -5.89 0.45 22.28
CA PHE A 39 -6.66 -0.06 21.15
C PHE A 39 -6.29 -1.51 20.82
N GLU A 40 -7.28 -2.28 20.38
CA GLU A 40 -7.11 -3.64 19.88
C GLU A 40 -7.72 -3.79 18.48
N THR A 41 -7.02 -4.49 17.59
CA THR A 41 -7.56 -4.89 16.27
C THR A 41 -7.51 -6.41 16.11
N ALA A 42 -8.50 -6.98 15.43
CA ALA A 42 -8.55 -8.40 15.14
C ALA A 42 -7.67 -8.81 13.94
N PHE A 43 -7.58 -10.12 13.68
CA PHE A 43 -7.09 -10.62 12.40
C PHE A 43 -8.08 -10.22 11.30
N VAL A 44 -7.54 -9.92 10.12
CA VAL A 44 -8.32 -9.61 8.91
C VAL A 44 -7.82 -10.53 7.79
N GLU A 45 -8.74 -11.26 7.17
CA GLU A 45 -8.51 -12.09 5.99
C GLU A 45 -8.57 -11.23 4.72
N HIS A 46 -7.64 -11.44 3.78
CA HIS A 46 -7.54 -10.64 2.57
C HIS A 46 -8.74 -10.82 1.65
N ALA A 47 -9.35 -12.02 1.67
CA ALA A 47 -10.58 -12.34 0.96
C ALA A 47 -10.56 -12.00 -0.54
N TYR A 48 -9.38 -12.08 -1.20
CA TYR A 48 -9.29 -11.99 -2.66
C TYR A 48 -10.21 -13.02 -3.32
N ILE A 49 -10.90 -12.61 -4.38
CA ILE A 49 -11.96 -13.42 -4.99
C ILE A 49 -11.42 -14.73 -5.55
N GLU A 50 -10.23 -14.70 -6.15
CA GLU A 50 -9.52 -15.89 -6.65
C GLU A 50 -8.63 -16.51 -5.55
N PRO A 51 -8.99 -17.68 -4.98
CA PRO A 51 -8.10 -18.41 -4.08
C PRO A 51 -6.78 -18.83 -4.78
N GLU A 52 -5.81 -19.26 -3.98
CA GLU A 52 -4.52 -19.76 -4.47
C GLU A 52 -4.71 -20.86 -5.51
N ALA A 53 -4.21 -20.64 -6.71
CA ALA A 53 -4.32 -21.62 -7.77
C ALA A 53 -3.17 -21.53 -8.77
N GLY A 54 -2.81 -22.69 -9.31
CA GLY A 54 -1.83 -22.80 -10.38
C GLY A 54 -1.47 -24.25 -10.71
N PHE A 55 -0.47 -24.42 -11.56
CA PHE A 55 0.06 -25.73 -11.90
C PHE A 55 1.57 -25.68 -12.08
N ALA A 56 2.23 -26.81 -11.84
CA ALA A 56 3.62 -27.00 -12.15
C ALA A 56 3.76 -28.11 -13.20
N ARG A 57 4.75 -28.00 -14.09
CA ARG A 57 5.13 -29.08 -14.99
C ARG A 57 6.63 -29.32 -14.92
N PRO A 58 7.07 -30.60 -14.85
CA PRO A 58 8.49 -30.89 -14.92
C PRO A 58 9.00 -30.59 -16.33
N VAL A 59 10.20 -30.05 -16.41
CA VAL A 59 10.96 -29.86 -17.64
C VAL A 59 12.32 -30.52 -17.49
N GLU A 60 13.12 -30.56 -18.55
CA GLU A 60 14.43 -31.20 -18.50
C GLU A 60 15.34 -30.55 -17.42
N GLY A 61 15.60 -31.31 -16.36
CA GLY A 61 16.41 -30.90 -15.22
C GLY A 61 15.79 -29.80 -14.34
N GLY A 62 14.49 -29.52 -14.45
CA GLY A 62 13.85 -28.40 -13.76
C GLY A 62 12.32 -28.46 -13.70
N VAL A 63 11.71 -27.33 -13.35
CA VAL A 63 10.25 -27.19 -13.24
C VAL A 63 9.80 -25.80 -13.69
N GLU A 64 8.67 -25.75 -14.39
CA GLU A 64 7.95 -24.51 -14.65
C GLU A 64 6.71 -24.45 -13.76
N VAL A 65 6.47 -23.30 -13.12
CA VAL A 65 5.34 -23.06 -12.22
C VAL A 65 4.51 -21.90 -12.74
N PHE A 66 3.23 -22.14 -12.97
CA PHE A 66 2.26 -21.17 -13.44
C PHE A 66 1.22 -20.91 -12.35
N GLY A 67 0.82 -19.67 -12.13
CA GLY A 67 -0.32 -19.35 -11.27
C GLY A 67 -0.29 -17.96 -10.65
N CYS A 68 -1.21 -17.71 -9.73
CA CYS A 68 -1.36 -16.41 -9.11
C CYS A 68 -0.22 -16.11 -8.11
N THR A 69 0.43 -14.95 -8.24
CA THR A 69 1.51 -14.51 -7.35
C THR A 69 1.69 -12.99 -7.42
N GLN A 70 2.27 -12.38 -6.40
CA GLN A 70 2.72 -10.99 -6.39
C GLN A 70 4.24 -10.87 -6.57
N ALA A 71 4.99 -11.97 -6.62
CA ALA A 71 6.44 -11.93 -6.46
C ALA A 71 7.19 -13.06 -7.19
N ALA A 72 7.06 -13.15 -8.52
CA ALA A 72 7.60 -14.26 -9.33
C ALA A 72 9.09 -14.59 -9.10
N HIS A 73 9.96 -13.58 -9.02
CA HIS A 73 11.40 -13.80 -8.79
C HIS A 73 11.67 -14.28 -7.36
N MET A 74 10.95 -13.75 -6.38
CA MET A 74 11.00 -14.19 -4.98
C MET A 74 10.44 -15.62 -4.82
N ASP A 75 9.38 -15.96 -5.55
CA ASP A 75 8.85 -17.32 -5.61
C ASP A 75 9.91 -18.28 -6.17
N ARG A 76 10.60 -17.89 -7.24
CA ARG A 76 11.69 -18.67 -7.83
C ARG A 76 12.82 -18.92 -6.81
N GLU A 77 13.22 -17.91 -6.06
CA GLU A 77 14.24 -18.03 -5.00
C GLU A 77 13.80 -18.97 -3.88
N GLY A 78 12.56 -18.81 -3.38
CA GLY A 78 12.03 -19.67 -2.34
C GLY A 78 11.87 -21.13 -2.81
N LEU A 79 11.42 -21.33 -4.05
CA LEU A 79 11.36 -22.64 -4.68
C LEU A 79 12.76 -23.24 -4.87
N ALA A 80 13.77 -22.47 -5.27
CA ALA A 80 15.14 -22.93 -5.41
C ALA A 80 15.66 -23.50 -4.08
N ALA A 81 15.42 -22.78 -2.98
CA ALA A 81 15.79 -23.23 -1.65
C ALA A 81 15.04 -24.51 -1.22
N ILE A 82 13.73 -24.58 -1.45
CA ILE A 82 12.89 -25.72 -1.04
C ILE A 82 13.19 -26.98 -1.87
N LEU A 83 13.35 -26.82 -3.19
CA LEU A 83 13.58 -27.93 -4.13
C LEU A 83 15.05 -28.36 -4.19
N ALA A 84 15.95 -27.58 -3.58
CA ALA A 84 17.39 -27.73 -3.71
C ALA A 84 17.85 -27.76 -5.19
N LEU A 85 17.27 -26.88 -6.01
CA LEU A 85 17.60 -26.70 -7.42
C LEU A 85 18.22 -25.32 -7.63
N PRO A 86 19.16 -25.16 -8.58
CA PRO A 86 19.65 -23.84 -8.96
C PRO A 86 18.50 -23.01 -9.59
N PRO A 87 18.42 -21.69 -9.34
CA PRO A 87 17.33 -20.85 -9.81
C PRO A 87 17.06 -20.93 -11.32
N GLU A 88 18.09 -21.15 -12.13
CA GLU A 88 18.00 -21.25 -13.60
C GLU A 88 17.20 -22.50 -14.05
N ARG A 89 17.01 -23.47 -13.17
CA ARG A 89 16.17 -24.66 -13.41
C ARG A 89 14.72 -24.48 -12.97
N ILE A 90 14.36 -23.28 -12.50
CA ILE A 90 13.01 -22.95 -12.06
C ILE A 90 12.54 -21.72 -12.83
N ARG A 91 11.39 -21.85 -13.48
CA ARG A 91 10.73 -20.73 -14.16
C ARG A 91 9.36 -20.51 -13.55
N VAL A 92 9.10 -19.29 -13.10
CA VAL A 92 7.80 -18.88 -12.56
C VAL A 92 7.12 -17.96 -13.56
N ILE A 93 5.88 -18.30 -13.90
CA ILE A 93 5.08 -17.64 -14.94
C ILE A 93 3.75 -17.24 -14.29
N PRO A 94 3.65 -16.01 -13.77
CA PRO A 94 2.41 -15.49 -13.23
C PRO A 94 1.25 -15.61 -14.22
N SER A 95 0.09 -16.07 -13.73
CA SER A 95 -1.18 -15.91 -14.44
C SER A 95 -1.83 -14.58 -14.07
N ALA A 96 -2.94 -14.26 -14.73
CA ALA A 96 -3.87 -13.26 -14.20
C ALA A 96 -4.16 -13.59 -12.73
N THR A 97 -4.06 -12.58 -11.87
CA THR A 97 -4.20 -12.73 -10.41
C THR A 97 -5.44 -11.96 -9.95
N GLY A 98 -6.45 -12.68 -9.47
CA GLY A 98 -7.75 -12.13 -9.04
C GLY A 98 -7.70 -11.51 -7.65
N GLY A 99 -6.78 -10.56 -7.45
CA GLY A 99 -6.47 -9.94 -6.17
C GLY A 99 -5.44 -10.74 -5.36
N GLY A 100 -4.78 -10.04 -4.43
CA GLY A 100 -3.79 -10.63 -3.53
C GLY A 100 -3.61 -9.83 -2.25
N PHE A 101 -3.60 -8.49 -2.38
CA PHE A 101 -3.61 -7.54 -1.25
C PHE A 101 -2.48 -7.75 -0.22
N GLY A 102 -1.43 -8.49 -0.58
CA GLY A 102 -0.28 -8.80 0.26
C GLY A 102 -0.09 -10.31 0.51
N SER A 103 -1.15 -11.12 0.56
CA SER A 103 -1.06 -12.57 0.87
C SER A 103 -0.24 -13.34 -0.17
N LYS A 104 -0.43 -13.01 -1.46
CA LYS A 104 0.23 -13.70 -2.59
C LYS A 104 1.70 -13.29 -2.76
N LEU A 105 2.30 -12.64 -1.76
CA LEU A 105 3.76 -12.48 -1.63
C LEU A 105 4.42 -13.70 -0.99
N ASP A 106 3.71 -14.40 -0.10
CA ASP A 106 4.19 -15.62 0.51
C ASP A 106 3.92 -16.82 -0.41
N LEU A 107 4.83 -17.80 -0.41
CA LEU A 107 4.61 -19.07 -1.09
C LEU A 107 3.43 -19.81 -0.45
N SER A 108 2.54 -20.34 -1.29
CA SER A 108 1.35 -21.10 -0.87
C SER A 108 1.31 -22.46 -1.56
N PHE A 109 0.67 -22.55 -2.73
CA PHE A 109 0.50 -23.78 -3.49
C PHE A 109 1.77 -24.17 -4.27
N GLN A 110 2.62 -23.18 -4.62
CA GLN A 110 3.74 -23.34 -5.55
C GLN A 110 4.71 -24.47 -5.13
N PRO A 111 5.17 -24.55 -3.85
CA PRO A 111 6.11 -25.60 -3.44
C PRO A 111 5.52 -27.01 -3.57
N CYS A 112 4.27 -27.18 -3.15
CA CYS A 112 3.55 -28.45 -3.22
C CYS A 112 3.36 -28.92 -4.66
N ALA A 113 2.94 -28.00 -5.56
CA ALA A 113 2.76 -28.31 -6.97
C ALA A 113 4.09 -28.71 -7.63
N ALA A 114 5.15 -27.96 -7.38
CA ALA A 114 6.47 -28.22 -7.95
C ALA A 114 7.08 -29.56 -7.46
N LEU A 115 7.04 -29.82 -6.15
CA LEU A 115 7.51 -31.08 -5.57
C LEU A 115 6.75 -32.28 -6.14
N ALA A 116 5.43 -32.20 -6.23
CA ALA A 116 4.60 -33.27 -6.79
C ALA A 116 4.89 -33.49 -8.29
N ALA A 117 5.07 -32.41 -9.06
CA ALA A 117 5.41 -32.49 -10.47
C ALA A 117 6.76 -33.19 -10.72
N LEU A 118 7.79 -32.82 -9.95
CA LEU A 118 9.12 -33.45 -10.01
C LEU A 118 9.08 -34.91 -9.55
N LYS A 119 8.34 -35.21 -8.48
CA LYS A 119 8.24 -36.56 -7.93
C LYS A 119 7.54 -37.53 -8.88
N THR A 120 6.53 -37.05 -9.60
CA THR A 120 5.68 -37.89 -10.47
C THR A 120 6.12 -37.88 -11.93
N GLY A 121 6.93 -36.91 -12.35
CA GLY A 121 7.28 -36.70 -13.75
C GLY A 121 6.08 -36.24 -14.61
N ARG A 122 5.02 -35.72 -14.00
CA ARG A 122 3.77 -35.31 -14.68
C ARG A 122 3.39 -33.89 -14.27
N PRO A 123 2.67 -33.13 -15.13
CA PRO A 123 2.08 -31.86 -14.71
C PRO A 123 1.10 -32.05 -13.54
N VAL A 124 1.16 -31.15 -12.56
CA VAL A 124 0.32 -31.15 -11.36
C VAL A 124 -0.35 -29.80 -11.19
N ARG A 125 -1.67 -29.79 -10.98
CA ARG A 125 -2.46 -28.59 -10.68
C ARG A 125 -2.89 -28.61 -9.22
N ILE A 126 -2.84 -27.45 -8.55
CA ILE A 126 -3.41 -27.23 -7.22
C ILE A 126 -4.30 -25.99 -7.30
N ALA A 127 -5.48 -26.07 -6.71
CA ALA A 127 -6.37 -24.93 -6.51
C ALA A 127 -7.00 -25.09 -5.13
N TYR A 128 -6.78 -24.12 -4.24
CA TYR A 128 -7.35 -24.13 -2.90
C TYR A 128 -8.85 -23.86 -2.98
N SER A 129 -9.61 -24.60 -2.17
CA SER A 129 -10.93 -24.16 -1.75
C SER A 129 -10.82 -22.91 -0.87
N ARG A 130 -11.93 -22.18 -0.67
CA ARG A 130 -11.94 -21.02 0.24
C ARG A 130 -11.51 -21.39 1.65
N THR A 131 -11.94 -22.56 2.13
CA THR A 131 -11.58 -23.07 3.45
C THR A 131 -10.08 -23.34 3.56
N GLU A 132 -9.46 -23.98 2.56
CA GLU A 132 -8.00 -24.19 2.53
C GLU A 132 -7.25 -22.86 2.47
N SER A 133 -7.72 -21.91 1.67
CA SER A 133 -7.16 -20.55 1.60
C SER A 133 -7.15 -19.88 2.98
N MET A 134 -8.32 -19.76 3.62
CA MET A 134 -8.47 -19.15 4.93
C MET A 134 -7.66 -19.84 6.03
N ALA A 135 -7.53 -21.17 5.97
CA ALA A 135 -6.80 -21.95 6.96
C ALA A 135 -5.27 -21.84 6.83
N THR A 136 -4.74 -21.58 5.62
CA THR A 136 -3.31 -21.73 5.33
C THR A 136 -2.58 -20.43 5.02
N THR A 137 -3.26 -19.44 4.47
CA THR A 137 -2.61 -18.19 4.04
C THR A 137 -2.48 -17.19 5.17
N THR A 138 -1.61 -16.21 4.97
CA THR A 138 -1.37 -15.18 5.98
C THR A 138 -2.61 -14.30 6.18
N LYS A 139 -2.66 -13.62 7.33
CA LYS A 139 -3.70 -12.64 7.68
C LYS A 139 -3.05 -11.29 8.01
N ARG A 140 -3.83 -10.22 8.12
CA ARG A 140 -3.37 -9.00 8.77
C ARG A 140 -3.05 -9.29 10.24
N HIS A 141 -1.93 -8.75 10.74
CA HIS A 141 -1.57 -8.81 12.15
C HIS A 141 -2.63 -8.14 13.04
N PRO A 142 -3.21 -8.85 14.03
CA PRO A 142 -3.93 -8.20 15.10
C PRO A 142 -2.91 -7.50 16.01
N ALA A 143 -3.34 -6.37 16.55
CA ALA A 143 -2.47 -5.48 17.30
C ALA A 143 -3.11 -5.13 18.65
N ARG A 144 -2.26 -5.00 19.68
CA ARG A 144 -2.57 -4.30 20.92
C ARG A 144 -1.70 -3.07 20.99
N MET A 145 -2.32 -1.91 21.12
CA MET A 145 -1.64 -0.63 20.99
C MET A 145 -1.94 0.24 22.20
N ARG A 146 -0.94 0.99 22.65
CA ARG A 146 -1.07 2.05 23.63
C ARG A 146 -0.48 3.32 23.03
N VAL A 147 -1.24 4.40 23.11
CA VAL A 147 -0.84 5.70 22.58
C VAL A 147 -1.00 6.77 23.65
N ARG A 148 -0.03 7.68 23.73
CA ARG A 148 -0.10 8.92 24.52
C ARG A 148 0.30 10.07 23.62
N ALA A 149 -0.52 11.10 23.57
CA ALA A 149 -0.24 12.28 22.77
C ALA A 149 -0.57 13.54 23.58
N GLY A 150 0.29 14.55 23.46
CA GLY A 150 0.10 15.84 24.11
C GLY A 150 -0.06 16.97 23.11
N VAL A 151 -0.78 18.01 23.50
CA VAL A 151 -0.92 19.24 22.73
C VAL A 151 -0.69 20.46 23.63
N THR A 152 -0.12 21.51 23.05
CA THR A 152 -0.02 22.83 23.69
C THR A 152 -1.31 23.64 23.51
N LYS A 153 -1.48 24.70 24.31
CA LYS A 153 -2.64 25.61 24.29
C LYS A 153 -2.88 26.29 22.93
N ASP A 154 -1.83 26.46 22.13
CA ASP A 154 -1.89 27.01 20.76
C ASP A 154 -2.21 25.93 19.71
N GLY A 155 -2.54 24.71 20.15
CA GLY A 155 -2.97 23.62 19.28
C GLY A 155 -1.86 22.81 18.63
N ARG A 156 -0.60 22.99 19.03
CA ARG A 156 0.53 22.26 18.44
C ARG A 156 0.78 20.93 19.14
N LEU A 157 0.93 19.87 18.37
CA LEU A 157 1.36 18.57 18.89
C LEU A 157 2.73 18.71 19.58
N SER A 158 2.85 18.06 20.73
CA SER A 158 4.03 18.11 21.59
C SER A 158 4.74 16.77 21.62
N GLY A 159 4.59 15.99 22.69
CA GLY A 159 5.10 14.64 22.81
C GLY A 159 4.12 13.59 22.29
N PHE A 160 4.65 12.58 21.62
CA PHE A 160 3.91 11.42 21.15
C PHE A 160 4.65 10.12 21.52
N LEU A 161 3.94 9.22 22.19
CA LEU A 161 4.41 7.90 22.58
C LEU A 161 3.48 6.83 22.03
N PHE A 162 4.03 5.86 21.31
CA PHE A 162 3.32 4.69 20.80
C PHE A 162 4.03 3.40 21.18
N GLU A 163 3.26 2.42 21.67
CA GLU A 163 3.71 1.06 21.92
C GLU A 163 2.73 0.09 21.27
N GLY A 164 3.22 -0.80 20.40
CA GLY A 164 2.39 -1.75 19.67
C GLY A 164 2.93 -3.18 19.72
N ASP A 165 2.09 -4.11 20.12
CA ASP A 165 2.33 -5.55 20.05
C ASP A 165 1.53 -6.15 18.89
N PHE A 166 2.23 -6.63 17.88
CA PHE A 166 1.65 -7.21 16.68
C PHE A 166 1.86 -8.72 16.67
N ASN A 167 0.77 -9.48 16.70
CA ASN A 167 0.85 -10.93 16.62
C ASN A 167 1.19 -11.35 15.19
N THR A 168 2.38 -11.94 15.00
CA THR A 168 2.83 -12.44 13.69
C THR A 168 2.51 -13.91 13.44
N GLY A 169 1.87 -14.58 14.41
CA GLY A 169 1.53 -15.99 14.34
C GLY A 169 2.75 -16.90 14.47
N ALA A 170 2.61 -18.13 13.96
CA ALA A 170 3.60 -19.18 14.17
C ALA A 170 4.93 -18.96 13.45
N HIS A 171 4.96 -18.18 12.36
CA HIS A 171 6.16 -17.95 11.55
C HIS A 171 6.39 -16.45 11.31
N ALA A 172 7.61 -16.10 10.91
CA ALA A 172 8.01 -14.70 10.74
C ALA A 172 7.20 -13.98 9.64
N SER A 173 7.07 -14.59 8.45
CA SER A 173 6.53 -13.94 7.24
C SER A 173 6.97 -12.46 7.18
N TRP A 174 6.03 -11.52 7.12
CA TRP A 174 6.26 -10.07 7.06
C TRP A 174 6.26 -9.37 8.43
N GLY A 175 6.36 -10.11 9.53
CA GLY A 175 6.59 -9.58 10.89
C GLY A 175 7.72 -8.55 10.98
N PRO A 176 8.93 -8.78 10.38
CA PRO A 176 9.99 -7.77 10.36
C PRO A 176 9.58 -6.44 9.73
N THR A 177 8.82 -6.51 8.63
CA THR A 177 8.39 -5.30 7.92
C THR A 177 7.38 -4.50 8.73
N VAL A 178 6.42 -5.16 9.40
CA VAL A 178 5.47 -4.49 10.29
C VAL A 178 6.17 -3.87 11.50
N ALA A 179 7.10 -4.60 12.12
CA ALA A 179 7.85 -4.11 13.28
C ALA A 179 8.65 -2.83 12.95
N ASN A 180 9.26 -2.75 11.77
CA ASN A 180 10.02 -1.57 11.36
C ASN A 180 9.15 -0.43 10.80
N ARG A 181 8.07 -0.75 10.08
CA ARG A 181 7.26 0.26 9.39
C ARG A 181 6.32 1.01 10.31
N VAL A 182 5.73 0.34 11.30
CA VAL A 182 4.77 0.94 12.23
C VAL A 182 5.39 2.12 13.00
N PRO A 183 6.57 2.00 13.63
CA PRO A 183 7.19 3.10 14.35
C PRO A 183 7.47 4.35 13.49
N ILE A 184 7.75 4.18 12.21
CA ILE A 184 7.94 5.31 11.28
C ILE A 184 6.62 6.07 11.08
N HIS A 185 5.50 5.36 10.95
CA HIS A 185 4.23 5.95 10.52
C HIS A 185 3.24 6.23 11.66
N ALA A 186 3.46 5.71 12.87
CA ALA A 186 2.49 5.76 13.98
C ALA A 186 2.12 7.19 14.41
N GLY A 187 3.02 8.16 14.20
CA GLY A 187 2.76 9.58 14.40
C GLY A 187 2.01 10.28 13.27
N GLY A 188 1.58 9.54 12.23
CA GLY A 188 0.85 10.09 11.09
C GLY A 188 1.63 11.17 10.32
N PRO A 189 1.00 11.79 9.32
CA PRO A 189 1.61 12.87 8.55
C PRO A 189 1.55 14.22 9.29
N TYR A 190 2.07 14.25 10.52
CA TYR A 190 2.03 15.42 11.39
C TYR A 190 3.41 15.74 11.98
N ALA A 191 3.63 17.01 12.30
CA ALA A 191 4.85 17.45 12.98
C ALA A 191 4.74 17.24 14.51
N HIS A 192 5.76 16.63 15.11
CA HIS A 192 5.85 16.37 16.56
C HIS A 192 7.08 17.06 17.15
N ARG A 193 7.01 17.52 18.41
CA ARG A 193 8.17 18.09 19.12
C ARG A 193 9.05 17.00 19.74
N GLY A 194 8.43 15.92 20.21
CA GLY A 194 9.12 14.75 20.74
C GLY A 194 8.34 13.50 20.36
N TYR A 195 9.04 12.48 19.87
CA TYR A 195 8.43 11.28 19.32
C TYR A 195 9.15 10.02 19.81
N LEU A 196 8.37 9.04 20.24
CA LEU A 196 8.86 7.72 20.60
C LEU A 196 7.82 6.67 20.18
N ALA A 197 8.15 5.84 19.20
CA ALA A 197 7.31 4.72 18.81
C ALA A 197 8.10 3.40 18.88
N ARG A 198 7.49 2.39 19.51
CA ARG A 198 8.01 1.03 19.60
C ARG A 198 6.99 0.05 19.07
N CYS A 199 7.46 -0.91 18.29
CA CYS A 199 6.63 -1.99 17.76
C CYS A 199 7.34 -3.31 17.97
N ARG A 200 6.60 -4.34 18.40
CA ARG A 200 7.10 -5.71 18.56
C ARG A 200 6.28 -6.64 17.70
N ALA A 201 6.94 -7.41 16.84
CA ALA A 201 6.34 -8.57 16.21
C ALA A 201 6.49 -9.77 17.16
N ILE A 202 5.40 -10.43 17.51
CA ILE A 202 5.37 -11.49 18.53
C ILE A 202 4.90 -12.80 17.90
N HIS A 203 5.65 -13.87 18.11
CA HIS A 203 5.26 -15.22 17.74
C HIS A 203 4.15 -15.74 18.65
N THR A 204 3.17 -16.40 18.06
CA THR A 204 2.11 -17.09 18.79
C THR A 204 1.77 -18.43 18.13
N HIS A 205 1.05 -19.30 18.82
CA HIS A 205 0.56 -20.59 18.29
C HIS A 205 -0.68 -20.41 17.38
N SER A 206 -0.78 -19.27 16.69
CA SER A 206 -1.90 -18.92 15.80
C SER A 206 -1.47 -18.97 14.33
N VAL A 207 -2.46 -18.82 13.43
CA VAL A 207 -2.22 -18.64 11.99
C VAL A 207 -1.15 -17.57 11.74
N PRO A 208 -0.21 -17.77 10.80
CA PRO A 208 0.76 -16.75 10.42
C PRO A 208 0.06 -15.45 9.99
N ALA A 209 0.57 -14.31 10.45
CA ALA A 209 0.22 -13.02 9.89
C ALA A 209 1.33 -12.53 8.96
N GLY A 210 0.96 -11.76 7.95
CA GLY A 210 1.85 -11.38 6.86
C GLY A 210 1.48 -10.03 6.29
N ALA A 211 1.91 -9.81 5.04
CA ALA A 211 1.63 -8.58 4.34
C ALA A 211 0.13 -8.43 4.10
N PHE A 212 -0.41 -7.29 4.45
CA PHE A 212 -1.73 -6.85 4.05
C PHE A 212 -1.62 -5.36 3.69
N ARG A 213 -2.33 -4.90 2.66
CA ARG A 213 -2.45 -3.48 2.26
C ARG A 213 -2.32 -2.52 3.46
N GLY A 214 -1.23 -1.74 3.49
CA GLY A 214 -0.88 -0.78 4.56
C GLY A 214 0.10 -1.28 5.63
N PHE A 215 0.46 -2.58 5.68
CA PHE A 215 1.54 -3.14 6.51
C PHE A 215 1.62 -2.60 7.96
N GLY A 216 0.53 -2.72 8.71
CA GLY A 216 0.47 -2.29 10.13
C GLY A 216 0.10 -0.82 10.33
N VAL A 217 0.28 0.04 9.33
CA VAL A 217 -0.03 1.48 9.42
C VAL A 217 -1.53 1.76 9.66
N PRO A 218 -2.49 1.04 9.04
CA PRO A 218 -3.91 1.20 9.36
C PRO A 218 -4.20 0.98 10.86
N GLN A 219 -3.56 0.00 11.49
CA GLN A 219 -3.73 -0.27 12.93
C GLN A 219 -3.23 0.91 13.77
N SER A 220 -2.02 1.42 13.52
CA SER A 220 -1.51 2.57 14.28
C SER A 220 -2.31 3.85 14.03
N ALA A 221 -2.81 4.06 12.81
CA ALA A 221 -3.64 5.22 12.47
C ALA A 221 -4.98 5.22 13.23
N ILE A 222 -5.60 4.06 13.46
CA ILE A 222 -6.79 3.94 14.31
C ILE A 222 -6.52 4.51 15.72
N ALA A 223 -5.44 4.07 16.34
CA ALA A 223 -5.11 4.49 17.70
C ALA A 223 -4.77 5.98 17.75
N GLN A 224 -3.96 6.44 16.79
CA GLN A 224 -3.52 7.82 16.69
C GLN A 224 -4.68 8.80 16.46
N GLU A 225 -5.48 8.57 15.41
CA GLU A 225 -6.47 9.53 14.95
C GLU A 225 -7.61 9.71 15.96
N ALA A 226 -7.89 8.68 16.76
CA ALA A 226 -8.84 8.76 17.87
C ALA A 226 -8.33 9.72 18.96
N VAL A 227 -7.08 9.58 19.40
CA VAL A 227 -6.53 10.48 20.44
C VAL A 227 -6.34 11.91 19.94
N PHE A 228 -6.12 12.11 18.63
CA PHE A 228 -6.05 13.45 18.05
C PHE A 228 -7.42 14.14 18.04
N ASP A 229 -8.50 13.38 17.84
CA ASP A 229 -9.86 13.89 18.00
C ASP A 229 -10.15 14.37 19.41
N GLU A 230 -9.66 13.63 20.42
CA GLU A 230 -9.80 13.99 21.83
C GLU A 230 -8.95 15.20 22.21
N LEU A 231 -7.73 15.33 21.69
CA LEU A 231 -6.91 16.52 21.88
C LEU A 231 -7.56 17.78 21.28
N ALA A 232 -8.12 17.66 20.07
CA ALA A 232 -8.87 18.75 19.45
C ALA A 232 -10.09 19.14 20.32
N ALA A 233 -10.85 18.16 20.81
CA ALA A 233 -11.99 18.39 21.70
C ALA A 233 -11.58 19.05 23.03
N ALA A 234 -10.47 18.63 23.64
CA ALA A 234 -9.95 19.21 24.88
C ALA A 234 -9.59 20.70 24.73
N LEU A 235 -9.15 21.11 23.54
CA LEU A 235 -8.87 22.51 23.20
C LEU A 235 -10.10 23.29 22.72
N GLY A 236 -11.24 22.64 22.49
CA GLY A 236 -12.38 23.24 21.79
C GLY A 236 -12.05 23.65 20.35
N MET A 237 -11.08 22.99 19.72
CA MET A 237 -10.65 23.25 18.35
C MET A 237 -11.44 22.36 17.37
N ASP A 238 -11.78 22.90 16.19
CA ASP A 238 -12.34 22.09 15.12
C ASP A 238 -11.36 20.96 14.73
N ARG A 239 -11.90 19.76 14.51
CA ARG A 239 -11.12 18.53 14.33
C ARG A 239 -10.38 18.46 13.00
N LEU A 240 -10.90 19.12 11.95
CA LEU A 240 -10.21 19.26 10.69
C LEU A 240 -9.13 20.35 10.79
N GLU A 241 -9.45 21.50 11.39
CA GLU A 241 -8.47 22.59 11.55
C GLU A 241 -7.30 22.18 12.46
N PHE A 242 -7.53 21.36 13.50
CA PHE A 242 -6.48 20.76 14.31
C PHE A 242 -5.48 19.97 13.47
N ARG A 243 -5.98 19.17 12.53
CA ARG A 243 -5.14 18.37 11.62
C ARG A 243 -4.40 19.24 10.62
N ILE A 244 -5.06 20.27 10.07
CA ILE A 244 -4.43 21.24 9.15
C ILE A 244 -3.30 22.00 9.86
N LEU A 245 -3.53 22.42 11.10
CA LEU A 245 -2.54 23.12 11.90
C LEU A 245 -1.28 22.28 12.11
N ASN A 246 -1.44 20.99 12.37
CA ASN A 246 -0.34 20.08 12.72
C ASN A 246 0.22 19.28 11.54
N ALA A 247 -0.33 19.44 10.35
CA ALA A 247 0.08 18.74 9.15
C ALA A 247 1.59 18.89 8.90
N LEU A 248 2.24 17.80 8.50
CA LEU A 248 3.60 17.85 7.97
C LEU A 248 3.63 18.76 6.73
N ASP A 249 4.72 19.50 6.56
CA ASP A 249 4.92 20.41 5.43
C ASP A 249 6.37 20.30 4.93
N ASN A 250 6.62 20.82 3.73
CA ASN A 250 7.97 20.86 3.17
C ASN A 250 8.92 21.63 4.09
N GLY A 251 10.17 21.18 4.18
CA GLY A 251 11.20 21.73 5.05
C GLY A 251 11.07 21.34 6.53
N LEU A 252 10.01 20.63 6.93
CA LEU A 252 9.89 20.06 8.27
C LEU A 252 10.43 18.63 8.32
N PRO A 253 11.16 18.24 9.37
CA PRO A 253 11.54 16.85 9.57
C PRO A 253 10.33 16.01 9.93
N ASN A 254 10.21 14.85 9.31
CA ASN A 254 9.30 13.81 9.76
C ASN A 254 9.83 13.07 11.01
N THR A 255 9.14 12.02 11.45
CA THR A 255 9.47 11.22 12.64
C THR A 255 10.84 10.52 12.60
N THR A 256 11.42 10.32 11.41
CA THR A 256 12.77 9.75 11.22
C THR A 256 13.83 10.83 10.98
N GLY A 257 13.46 12.10 11.12
CA GLY A 257 14.35 13.24 10.85
C GLY A 257 14.54 13.52 9.36
N GLN A 258 13.90 12.78 8.46
CA GLN A 258 13.95 13.03 7.02
C GLN A 258 13.19 14.31 6.69
N VAL A 259 13.81 15.18 5.90
CA VAL A 259 13.23 16.44 5.42
C VAL A 259 13.01 16.35 3.92
N PHE A 260 11.83 16.75 3.47
CA PHE A 260 11.48 16.87 2.06
C PHE A 260 11.45 18.35 1.66
N GLU A 261 12.15 18.71 0.59
CA GLU A 261 12.12 20.08 0.04
C GLU A 261 10.81 20.39 -0.69
N SER A 262 10.17 19.35 -1.25
CA SER A 262 8.91 19.43 -1.98
C SER A 262 8.14 18.11 -1.82
N SER A 263 6.95 18.03 -2.42
CA SER A 263 6.09 16.82 -2.49
C SER A 263 5.32 16.42 -1.22
N VAL A 264 5.39 17.15 -0.11
CA VAL A 264 4.51 16.87 1.05
C VAL A 264 3.07 17.35 0.77
N GLY A 265 2.16 16.41 0.49
CA GLY A 265 0.79 16.72 0.01
C GLY A 265 -0.34 16.57 1.01
N ILE A 266 -0.05 16.31 2.30
CA ILE A 266 -1.12 16.09 3.30
C ILE A 266 -1.99 17.33 3.54
N LYS A 267 -1.38 18.52 3.59
CA LYS A 267 -2.11 19.76 3.86
C LYS A 267 -3.09 20.11 2.73
N PRO A 268 -2.69 20.04 1.44
CA PRO A 268 -3.64 20.11 0.33
C PRO A 268 -4.79 19.09 0.41
N CYS A 269 -4.52 17.85 0.82
CA CYS A 269 -5.58 16.84 1.01
C CYS A 269 -6.59 17.26 2.08
N LEU A 270 -6.11 17.75 3.22
CA LEU A 270 -6.97 18.22 4.31
C LEU A 270 -7.78 19.47 3.91
N GLU A 271 -7.14 20.42 3.25
CA GLU A 271 -7.79 21.66 2.80
C GLU A 271 -8.90 21.38 1.77
N ALA A 272 -8.70 20.38 0.91
CA ALA A 272 -9.71 19.94 -0.05
C ALA A 272 -11.00 19.40 0.61
N LEU A 273 -10.91 18.87 1.85
CA LEU A 273 -12.08 18.40 2.59
C LEU A 273 -12.89 19.53 3.25
N ARG A 274 -12.31 20.73 3.41
CA ARG A 274 -12.90 21.85 4.16
C ARG A 274 -14.34 22.23 3.76
N PRO A 275 -14.72 22.35 2.46
CA PRO A 275 -16.10 22.64 2.10
C PRO A 275 -17.06 21.51 2.50
N HIS A 276 -16.72 20.26 2.18
CA HIS A 276 -17.51 19.07 2.51
C HIS A 276 -17.67 18.88 4.02
N TRP A 277 -16.62 19.19 4.80
CA TRP A 277 -16.60 19.13 6.25
C TRP A 277 -17.62 20.08 6.88
N ARG A 278 -17.64 21.34 6.44
CA ARG A 278 -18.58 22.36 6.96
C ARG A 278 -20.02 21.97 6.67
N GLU A 279 -20.31 21.57 5.43
CA GLU A 279 -21.64 21.12 5.03
C GLU A 279 -22.10 19.91 5.85
N ALA A 280 -21.24 18.91 6.03
CA ALA A 280 -21.57 17.73 6.81
C ALA A 280 -21.83 18.04 8.30
N LEU A 281 -21.07 18.96 8.90
CA LEU A 281 -21.29 19.38 10.28
C LEU A 281 -22.64 20.11 10.46
N GLU A 282 -22.99 20.99 9.53
CA GLU A 282 -24.30 21.67 9.52
C GLU A 282 -25.44 20.67 9.36
N GLU A 283 -25.29 19.70 8.44
CA GLU A 283 -26.26 18.62 8.25
C GLU A 283 -26.42 17.76 9.51
N ALA A 284 -25.31 17.35 10.14
CA ALA A 284 -25.34 16.56 11.36
C ALA A 284 -25.98 17.31 12.53
N ALA A 285 -25.70 18.61 12.67
CA ALA A 285 -26.32 19.45 13.68
C ALA A 285 -27.85 19.55 13.46
N ALA A 286 -28.27 19.81 12.21
CA ALA A 286 -29.68 19.88 11.84
C ALA A 286 -30.40 18.53 12.02
N PHE A 287 -29.75 17.42 11.66
CA PHE A 287 -30.26 16.07 11.86
C PHE A 287 -30.49 15.79 13.36
N ASN A 288 -29.46 16.00 14.16
CA ASN A 288 -29.46 15.67 15.59
C ASN A 288 -30.39 16.59 16.40
N ALA A 289 -30.65 17.82 15.94
CA ALA A 289 -31.61 18.74 16.56
C ALA A 289 -33.07 18.24 16.49
N ARG A 290 -33.39 17.33 15.56
CA ARG A 290 -34.72 16.71 15.46
C ARG A 290 -35.00 15.72 16.59
N GLY A 291 -33.97 15.27 17.31
CA GLY A 291 -34.07 14.17 18.28
C GLY A 291 -34.30 12.82 17.61
N GLY A 292 -34.48 11.77 18.42
CA GLY A 292 -34.63 10.39 17.96
C GLY A 292 -33.50 9.48 18.42
N HIS A 293 -33.63 8.20 18.10
CA HIS A 293 -32.65 7.16 18.44
C HIS A 293 -31.48 7.10 17.44
N GLU A 294 -31.68 7.53 16.20
CA GLU A 294 -30.58 7.70 15.25
C GLU A 294 -29.81 9.00 15.52
N ARG A 295 -28.48 8.93 15.43
CA ARG A 295 -27.57 10.06 15.58
C ARG A 295 -26.63 10.18 14.39
N MET A 296 -26.52 11.36 13.80
CA MET A 296 -25.62 11.61 12.68
C MET A 296 -24.24 12.05 13.16
N GLY A 297 -23.21 11.46 12.56
CA GLY A 297 -21.81 11.62 12.86
C GLY A 297 -21.00 12.07 11.65
N VAL A 298 -20.00 12.89 11.90
CA VAL A 298 -19.01 13.30 10.89
C VAL A 298 -17.64 13.05 11.50
N GLY A 299 -16.74 12.41 10.77
CA GLY A 299 -15.39 12.10 11.24
C GLY A 299 -14.39 12.33 10.15
N VAL A 300 -13.17 12.70 10.55
CA VAL A 300 -12.04 12.93 9.63
C VAL A 300 -10.83 12.18 10.15
N ALA A 301 -10.03 11.67 9.23
CA ALA A 301 -8.75 11.06 9.54
C ALA A 301 -7.76 11.22 8.40
N CYS A 302 -6.47 11.03 8.71
CA CYS A 302 -5.38 11.07 7.75
C CYS A 302 -4.62 9.76 7.64
N GLY A 303 -3.81 9.67 6.60
CA GLY A 303 -2.89 8.57 6.36
C GLY A 303 -1.73 9.02 5.50
N TRP A 304 -0.62 8.33 5.65
CA TRP A 304 0.56 8.48 4.80
C TRP A 304 1.28 7.17 4.69
N TYR A 305 2.03 7.01 3.60
CA TYR A 305 2.71 5.74 3.36
C TYR A 305 3.96 5.93 2.52
N GLY A 306 5.09 5.48 3.07
CA GLY A 306 6.36 5.42 2.36
C GLY A 306 6.33 4.36 1.25
N CYS A 307 6.54 4.80 0.01
CA CYS A 307 6.54 3.94 -1.17
C CYS A 307 7.85 3.16 -1.28
N GLY A 308 7.78 1.84 -1.42
CA GLY A 308 8.93 0.95 -1.54
C GLY A 308 9.36 0.25 -0.25
N ASN A 309 10.46 -0.50 -0.33
CA ASN A 309 11.04 -1.19 0.82
C ASN A 309 11.59 -0.17 1.83
N THR A 310 11.41 -0.44 3.12
CA THR A 310 11.84 0.45 4.20
C THR A 310 13.35 0.36 4.39
N SER A 311 14.09 1.44 4.08
CA SER A 311 15.55 1.52 4.30
C SER A 311 16.37 0.41 3.65
N LEU A 312 15.84 -0.19 2.58
CA LEU A 312 16.49 -1.29 1.86
C LEU A 312 16.47 -0.99 0.36
N PRO A 313 17.48 -1.47 -0.40
CA PRO A 313 17.45 -1.46 -1.84
C PRO A 313 16.13 -2.00 -2.38
N ASN A 314 15.64 -1.35 -3.43
CA ASN A 314 14.33 -1.61 -3.99
C ASN A 314 14.33 -1.52 -5.53
N PRO A 315 15.33 -2.09 -6.23
CA PRO A 315 15.49 -1.88 -7.66
C PRO A 315 14.35 -2.47 -8.49
N SER A 316 14.09 -1.88 -9.64
CA SER A 316 13.32 -2.48 -10.73
C SER A 316 14.12 -2.35 -12.02
N THR A 317 14.16 -3.42 -12.80
CA THR A 317 14.75 -3.41 -14.14
C THR A 317 13.68 -3.61 -15.19
N ILE A 318 13.75 -2.84 -16.28
CA ILE A 318 12.86 -2.96 -17.44
C ILE A 318 13.71 -3.08 -18.69
N ARG A 319 13.33 -4.02 -19.56
CA ARG A 319 13.95 -4.19 -20.89
C ARG A 319 12.93 -3.85 -21.97
N ALA A 320 13.38 -3.19 -23.03
CA ALA A 320 12.57 -2.92 -24.19
C ALA A 320 13.41 -3.01 -25.46
N GLY A 321 12.76 -3.25 -26.60
CA GLY A 321 13.45 -3.28 -27.89
C GLY A 321 12.53 -3.12 -29.07
N ILE A 322 13.11 -2.78 -30.21
CA ILE A 322 12.42 -2.66 -31.50
C ILE A 322 12.94 -3.77 -32.41
N ARG A 323 12.03 -4.60 -32.92
CA ARG A 323 12.35 -5.69 -33.84
C ARG A 323 12.68 -5.16 -35.24
N PRO A 324 13.35 -5.96 -36.10
CA PRO A 324 13.62 -5.58 -37.48
C PRO A 324 12.39 -5.22 -38.32
N ASP A 325 11.20 -5.70 -37.93
CA ASP A 325 9.93 -5.41 -38.59
C ASP A 325 9.24 -4.13 -38.07
N GLY A 326 9.85 -3.41 -37.13
CA GLY A 326 9.31 -2.20 -36.50
C GLY A 326 8.47 -2.44 -35.24
N SER A 327 8.26 -3.69 -34.82
CA SER A 327 7.47 -3.99 -33.62
C SER A 327 8.19 -3.53 -32.35
N ILE A 328 7.54 -2.69 -31.55
CA ILE A 328 8.07 -2.18 -30.28
C ILE A 328 7.65 -3.14 -29.16
N CYS A 329 8.61 -3.71 -28.44
CA CYS A 329 8.38 -4.70 -27.40
C CYS A 329 8.83 -4.19 -26.04
N LEU A 330 7.96 -4.32 -25.03
CA LEU A 330 8.24 -3.96 -23.64
C LEU A 330 8.23 -5.21 -22.77
N HIS A 331 9.39 -5.60 -22.23
CA HIS A 331 9.54 -6.66 -21.25
C HIS A 331 9.35 -6.11 -19.84
N GLN A 332 8.15 -6.29 -19.30
CA GLN A 332 7.74 -5.75 -18.01
C GLN A 332 7.54 -6.88 -17.00
N GLY A 333 8.50 -7.05 -16.09
CA GLY A 333 8.44 -8.07 -15.02
C GLY A 333 7.47 -7.77 -13.88
N ALA A 334 6.88 -6.57 -13.86
CA ALA A 334 5.94 -6.15 -12.81
C ALA A 334 4.62 -6.92 -12.93
N ILE A 335 4.12 -7.40 -11.79
CA ILE A 335 2.94 -8.27 -11.76
C ILE A 335 1.70 -7.44 -11.45
N ASP A 336 0.72 -7.50 -12.36
CA ASP A 336 -0.58 -6.86 -12.18
C ASP A 336 -1.55 -7.83 -11.50
N ILE A 337 -2.09 -7.40 -10.37
CA ILE A 337 -3.08 -8.14 -9.58
C ILE A 337 -4.43 -7.41 -9.57
N GLY A 338 -4.65 -6.52 -10.54
CA GLY A 338 -5.84 -5.68 -10.69
C GLY A 338 -5.61 -4.19 -10.41
N GLN A 339 -4.41 -3.79 -10.01
CA GLN A 339 -4.08 -2.38 -9.75
C GLN A 339 -3.77 -1.57 -11.02
N GLY A 340 -3.55 -2.23 -12.17
CA GLY A 340 -3.32 -1.57 -13.45
C GLY A 340 -1.86 -1.16 -13.71
N SER A 341 -0.88 -1.83 -13.06
CA SER A 341 0.54 -1.59 -13.34
C SER A 341 0.92 -1.91 -14.78
N GLU A 342 0.31 -2.92 -15.41
CA GLU A 342 0.52 -3.20 -16.83
C GLU A 342 0.16 -2.01 -17.73
N THR A 343 -0.92 -1.30 -17.38
CA THR A 343 -1.37 -0.12 -18.13
C THR A 343 -0.43 1.05 -17.89
N VAL A 344 -0.21 1.41 -16.62
CA VAL A 344 0.50 2.64 -16.26
C VAL A 344 1.99 2.56 -16.63
N ILE A 345 2.64 1.40 -16.48
CA ILE A 345 4.04 1.21 -16.87
C ILE A 345 4.20 1.29 -18.40
N THR A 346 3.25 0.72 -19.16
CA THR A 346 3.23 0.86 -20.62
C THR A 346 3.05 2.33 -21.05
N GLN A 347 2.19 3.09 -20.36
CA GLN A 347 1.99 4.52 -20.63
C GLN A 347 3.28 5.33 -20.39
N PHE A 348 4.02 5.05 -19.32
CA PHE A 348 5.31 5.70 -19.06
C PHE A 348 6.33 5.43 -20.14
N PHE A 349 6.51 4.15 -20.52
CA PHE A 349 7.43 3.77 -21.58
C PHE A 349 7.07 4.44 -22.92
N ALA A 350 5.79 4.40 -23.29
CA ALA A 350 5.29 4.98 -24.54
C ALA A 350 5.48 6.50 -24.58
N ALA A 351 5.18 7.20 -23.48
CA ALA A 351 5.40 8.64 -23.36
C ALA A 351 6.90 9.01 -23.47
N ALA A 352 7.77 8.22 -22.84
CA ALA A 352 9.22 8.42 -22.89
C ALA A 352 9.80 8.17 -24.30
N LEU A 353 9.29 7.17 -25.01
CA LEU A 353 9.68 6.88 -26.39
C LEU A 353 9.09 7.90 -27.39
N GLY A 354 7.93 8.50 -27.08
CA GLY A 354 7.23 9.43 -27.96
C GLY A 354 6.27 8.73 -28.94
N VAL A 355 5.60 7.66 -28.49
CA VAL A 355 4.65 6.88 -29.30
C VAL A 355 3.34 6.64 -28.55
N GLU A 356 2.30 6.24 -29.27
CA GLU A 356 1.03 5.82 -28.67
C GLU A 356 1.17 4.47 -27.92
N PRO A 357 0.57 4.31 -26.72
CA PRO A 357 0.66 3.07 -25.94
C PRO A 357 0.20 1.81 -26.70
N GLN A 358 -0.74 1.93 -27.64
CA GLN A 358 -1.26 0.82 -28.44
C GLN A 358 -0.23 0.25 -29.42
N ARG A 359 0.90 0.95 -29.65
CA ARG A 359 2.01 0.45 -30.48
C ARG A 359 2.93 -0.51 -29.74
N ILE A 360 2.76 -0.64 -28.42
CA ILE A 360 3.64 -1.43 -27.56
C ILE A 360 3.12 -2.86 -27.44
N ALA A 361 3.90 -3.82 -27.91
CA ALA A 361 3.71 -5.23 -27.64
C ALA A 361 4.31 -5.58 -26.27
N ARG A 362 3.45 -5.79 -25.26
CA ARG A 362 3.90 -6.14 -23.91
C ARG A 362 4.27 -7.62 -23.82
N ILE A 363 5.38 -7.89 -23.16
CA ILE A 363 5.81 -9.21 -22.68
C ILE A 363 5.74 -9.12 -21.16
N GLY A 364 4.72 -9.76 -20.60
CA GLY A 364 4.44 -9.74 -19.16
C GLY A 364 5.42 -10.58 -18.35
N ALA A 365 5.24 -10.54 -17.03
CA ALA A 365 6.12 -11.18 -16.08
C ALA A 365 6.35 -12.68 -16.38
N ASP A 366 7.62 -13.04 -16.52
CA ASP A 366 8.09 -14.40 -16.69
C ASP A 366 9.58 -14.40 -16.33
N THR A 367 9.97 -15.18 -15.32
CA THR A 367 11.33 -15.13 -14.79
C THR A 367 12.43 -15.54 -15.78
N ALA A 368 12.06 -16.07 -16.96
CA ALA A 368 12.97 -16.36 -18.06
C ALA A 368 12.97 -15.28 -19.18
N LEU A 369 11.90 -14.48 -19.30
CA LEU A 369 11.74 -13.52 -20.41
C LEU A 369 11.82 -12.06 -19.99
N THR A 370 11.56 -11.74 -18.73
CA THR A 370 11.55 -10.37 -18.20
C THR A 370 12.58 -10.22 -17.09
N PRO A 371 13.28 -9.07 -17.01
CA PRO A 371 14.10 -8.75 -15.84
C PRO A 371 13.27 -8.67 -14.56
N ASP A 372 13.96 -8.74 -13.42
CA ASP A 372 13.30 -8.60 -12.12
C ASP A 372 12.81 -7.16 -11.91
N ALA A 373 11.49 -7.01 -11.85
CA ALA A 373 10.86 -5.74 -11.55
C ALA A 373 10.49 -5.62 -10.06
N GLY A 374 10.92 -6.55 -9.21
CA GLY A 374 10.60 -6.63 -7.79
C GLY A 374 9.16 -7.07 -7.52
N LYS A 375 8.88 -7.40 -6.26
CA LYS A 375 7.54 -7.80 -5.78
C LYS A 375 6.50 -6.68 -5.94
N THR A 376 5.26 -7.04 -6.28
CA THR A 376 4.11 -6.12 -6.27
C THR A 376 3.63 -5.91 -4.82
N SER A 377 4.30 -5.03 -4.09
CA SER A 377 3.95 -4.61 -2.72
C SER A 377 4.46 -3.19 -2.44
N ALA A 378 4.17 -2.63 -1.26
CA ALA A 378 4.73 -1.34 -0.84
C ALA A 378 4.46 -0.18 -1.84
N SER A 379 3.38 -0.29 -2.63
CA SER A 379 2.95 0.70 -3.62
C SER A 379 4.03 1.08 -4.64
N ARG A 380 5.01 0.20 -4.83
CA ARG A 380 6.24 0.54 -5.54
C ARG A 380 6.12 0.52 -7.06
N GLN A 381 5.19 -0.25 -7.63
CA GLN A 381 5.22 -0.58 -9.06
C GLN A 381 5.08 0.66 -9.96
N THR A 382 4.11 1.54 -9.69
CA THR A 382 3.95 2.80 -10.44
C THR A 382 5.19 3.69 -10.34
N TYR A 383 5.78 3.77 -9.16
CA TYR A 383 6.91 4.65 -8.89
C TYR A 383 8.24 4.08 -9.43
N VAL A 384 8.65 2.91 -8.94
CA VAL A 384 9.96 2.33 -9.24
C VAL A 384 10.02 1.73 -10.64
N SER A 385 9.09 0.83 -10.95
CA SER A 385 9.06 0.20 -12.27
C SER A 385 8.62 1.16 -13.36
N GLY A 386 7.81 2.18 -13.01
CA GLY A 386 7.52 3.30 -13.89
C GLY A 386 8.75 4.13 -14.25
N ASN A 387 9.63 4.44 -13.29
CA ASN A 387 10.91 5.10 -13.58
C ASN A 387 11.84 4.25 -14.45
N ALA A 388 11.98 2.96 -14.15
CA ALA A 388 12.77 2.06 -14.98
C ALA A 388 12.24 1.99 -16.43
N ALA A 389 10.91 1.99 -16.61
CA ALA A 389 10.27 2.02 -17.91
C ALA A 389 10.43 3.36 -18.64
N LYS A 390 10.34 4.49 -17.92
CA LYS A 390 10.65 5.83 -18.45
C LYS A 390 12.09 5.88 -18.97
N LEU A 391 13.05 5.43 -18.17
CA LEU A 391 14.47 5.37 -18.55
C LEU A 391 14.68 4.50 -19.80
N ALA A 392 14.05 3.32 -19.86
CA ALA A 392 14.15 2.44 -21.03
C ALA A 392 13.58 3.08 -22.31
N GLY A 393 12.47 3.81 -22.19
CA GLY A 393 11.89 4.56 -23.31
C GLY A 393 12.78 5.71 -23.78
N GLU A 394 13.33 6.48 -22.83
CA GLU A 394 14.29 7.57 -23.10
C GLU A 394 15.57 7.05 -23.77
N SER A 395 16.08 5.90 -23.34
CA SER A 395 17.27 5.23 -23.89
C SER A 395 17.05 4.79 -25.34
N LEU A 396 15.92 4.15 -25.65
CA LEU A 396 15.57 3.80 -27.04
C LEU A 396 15.37 5.05 -27.91
N ARG A 397 14.69 6.07 -27.38
CA ARG A 397 14.49 7.34 -28.07
C ARG A 397 15.82 8.00 -28.42
N ALA A 398 16.76 8.03 -27.49
CA ALA A 398 18.08 8.61 -27.69
C ALA A 398 18.91 7.83 -28.74
N GLN A 399 18.76 6.50 -28.81
CA GLN A 399 19.40 5.70 -29.86
C GLN A 399 18.85 6.05 -31.25
N ILE A 400 17.53 6.18 -31.39
CA ILE A 400 16.87 6.56 -32.65
C ILE A 400 17.35 7.94 -33.11
N LEU A 401 17.30 8.94 -32.22
CA LEU A 401 17.76 10.30 -32.51
C LEU A 401 19.24 10.36 -32.91
N ARG A 402 20.09 9.55 -32.27
CA ARG A 402 21.51 9.45 -32.61
C ARG A 402 21.74 8.87 -33.99
N LEU A 403 20.96 7.87 -34.40
CA LEU A 403 21.07 7.26 -35.74
C LEU A 403 20.67 8.23 -36.85
N THR A 404 19.79 9.20 -36.56
CA THR A 404 19.39 10.24 -37.51
C THR A 404 20.15 11.55 -37.36
N ASN A 405 21.05 11.67 -36.37
CA ASN A 405 21.71 12.92 -35.97
C ASN A 405 20.72 14.07 -35.65
N CYS A 406 19.51 13.74 -35.18
CA CYS A 406 18.52 14.73 -34.76
C CYS A 406 18.70 15.06 -33.27
N ALA A 407 18.46 16.31 -32.89
CA ALA A 407 18.41 16.70 -31.47
C ALA A 407 17.09 16.29 -30.81
N ASP A 408 15.99 16.39 -31.56
CA ASP A 408 14.64 16.03 -31.16
C ASP A 408 13.80 15.75 -32.42
N GLY A 409 12.60 15.17 -32.29
CA GLY A 409 11.71 14.94 -33.43
C GLY A 409 10.61 13.92 -33.17
N THR A 410 9.54 13.99 -33.95
CA THR A 410 8.40 13.06 -33.87
C THR A 410 8.77 11.73 -34.54
N LEU A 411 8.48 10.62 -33.86
CA LEU A 411 8.79 9.28 -34.37
C LEU A 411 7.61 8.68 -35.14
N GLY A 412 7.84 8.33 -36.40
CA GLY A 412 6.96 7.50 -37.22
C GLY A 412 7.50 6.08 -37.32
N PHE A 413 6.61 5.08 -37.32
CA PHE A 413 6.99 3.68 -37.56
C PHE A 413 6.11 3.13 -38.69
N GLU A 414 6.72 2.61 -39.77
CA GLU A 414 6.04 2.00 -40.90
C GLU A 414 6.80 0.75 -41.36
N GLY A 415 6.32 -0.43 -40.92
CA GLY A 415 7.05 -1.68 -41.12
C GLY A 415 8.49 -1.57 -40.59
N PRO A 416 9.51 -1.96 -41.39
CA PRO A 416 10.90 -1.92 -40.95
C PRO A 416 11.50 -0.50 -40.89
N ARG A 417 10.72 0.56 -41.12
CA ARG A 417 11.23 1.93 -41.21
C ARG A 417 10.82 2.75 -39.99
N ILE A 418 11.78 3.45 -39.40
CA ILE A 418 11.53 4.52 -38.43
C ILE A 418 11.80 5.85 -39.13
N THR A 419 10.84 6.77 -39.05
CA THR A 419 11.00 8.15 -39.52
C THR A 419 11.15 9.07 -38.32
N VAL A 420 12.10 10.01 -38.38
CA VAL A 420 12.24 11.11 -37.42
C VAL A 420 11.96 12.40 -38.14
N THR A 421 10.90 13.11 -37.73
CA THR A 421 10.53 14.42 -38.30
C THR A 421 10.86 15.53 -37.30
N GLU A 422 11.78 16.41 -37.68
CA GLU A 422 12.18 17.59 -36.90
C GLU A 422 11.13 18.69 -36.96
N ALA A 423 11.24 19.70 -36.09
CA ALA A 423 10.27 20.78 -35.99
C ALA A 423 10.18 21.67 -37.25
N ASP A 424 11.25 21.73 -38.05
CA ASP A 424 11.31 22.46 -39.32
C ASP A 424 10.77 21.64 -40.51
N GLY A 425 10.34 20.40 -40.26
CA GLY A 425 9.82 19.48 -41.26
C GLY A 425 10.88 18.61 -41.94
N ALA A 426 12.17 18.73 -41.59
CA ALA A 426 13.20 17.81 -42.06
C ALA A 426 12.88 16.38 -41.57
N SER A 427 13.07 15.39 -42.44
CA SER A 427 12.69 14.00 -42.17
C SER A 427 13.84 13.05 -42.48
N HIS A 428 14.14 12.17 -41.53
CA HIS A 428 15.22 11.18 -41.62
C HIS A 428 14.64 9.78 -41.45
N GLU A 429 15.22 8.79 -42.13
CA GLU A 429 14.74 7.41 -42.12
C GLU A 429 15.82 6.45 -41.62
N ILE A 430 15.43 5.51 -40.75
CA ILE A 430 16.23 4.36 -40.35
C ILE A 430 15.56 3.12 -40.93
N ASP A 431 16.31 2.32 -41.71
CA ASP A 431 15.91 0.99 -42.15
C ASP A 431 16.39 -0.05 -41.12
N LEU A 432 15.48 -0.48 -40.24
CA LEU A 432 15.75 -1.44 -39.15
C LEU A 432 16.24 -2.79 -39.67
N ALA A 433 15.87 -3.17 -40.89
CA ALA A 433 16.31 -4.44 -41.49
C ALA A 433 17.82 -4.46 -41.82
N ARG A 434 18.48 -3.29 -41.81
CA ARG A 434 19.93 -3.16 -42.05
C ARG A 434 20.75 -3.08 -40.76
N LEU A 435 20.11 -2.95 -39.61
CA LEU A 435 20.81 -2.89 -38.33
C LEU A 435 21.21 -4.29 -37.87
N PRO A 436 22.32 -4.42 -37.12
CA PRO A 436 22.67 -5.69 -36.49
C PRO A 436 21.57 -6.12 -35.51
N VAL A 437 21.24 -7.41 -35.50
CA VAL A 437 20.20 -7.98 -34.64
C VAL A 437 20.83 -8.76 -33.50
N ALA A 438 20.47 -8.42 -32.27
CA ALA A 438 20.84 -9.15 -31.05
C ALA A 438 19.58 -9.53 -30.29
N ASP A 439 19.45 -10.80 -29.88
CA ASP A 439 18.28 -11.34 -29.17
C ASP A 439 16.92 -11.03 -29.84
N GLY A 440 16.92 -10.93 -31.17
CA GLY A 440 15.72 -10.62 -31.97
C GLY A 440 15.38 -9.13 -32.09
N TYR A 441 16.23 -8.24 -31.58
CA TYR A 441 16.03 -6.79 -31.60
C TYR A 441 17.08 -6.07 -32.45
N ALA A 442 16.63 -5.11 -33.24
CA ALA A 442 17.47 -4.17 -33.99
C ALA A 442 17.95 -3.01 -33.11
N LEU A 443 17.14 -2.63 -32.12
CA LEU A 443 17.47 -1.66 -31.07
C LEU A 443 16.99 -2.22 -29.73
N THR A 444 17.78 -2.05 -28.68
CA THR A 444 17.45 -2.56 -27.34
C THR A 444 17.87 -1.58 -26.25
N ALA A 445 17.15 -1.56 -25.15
CA ALA A 445 17.51 -0.86 -23.93
C ALA A 445 17.11 -1.72 -22.72
N GLU A 446 17.97 -1.74 -21.71
CA GLU A 446 17.67 -2.34 -20.41
C GLU A 446 18.15 -1.37 -19.33
N GLU A 447 17.20 -0.86 -18.55
CA GLU A 447 17.46 0.21 -17.60
C GLU A 447 16.91 -0.18 -16.23
N SER A 448 17.58 0.29 -15.18
CA SER A 448 17.21 0.02 -13.80
C SER A 448 17.03 1.31 -13.01
N TYR A 449 16.07 1.32 -12.10
CA TYR A 449 15.90 2.40 -11.12
C TYR A 449 15.83 1.81 -9.72
N ASP A 450 16.63 2.34 -8.81
CA ASP A 450 16.60 2.04 -7.37
C ASP A 450 16.40 3.37 -6.62
N PRO A 451 15.30 3.53 -5.85
CA PRO A 451 15.02 4.77 -5.14
C PRO A 451 16.12 5.14 -4.13
N PRO A 452 16.49 6.43 -4.02
CA PRO A 452 17.47 6.86 -3.04
C PRO A 452 16.90 6.71 -1.61
N THR A 453 17.47 5.79 -0.83
CA THR A 453 17.12 5.58 0.58
C THR A 453 18.38 5.42 1.43
N SER A 454 18.28 5.65 2.74
CA SER A 454 19.35 5.39 3.69
C SER A 454 18.90 4.46 4.83
N PRO A 455 19.83 3.65 5.38
CA PRO A 455 19.58 2.89 6.60
C PRO A 455 19.16 3.80 7.75
N LEU A 456 18.35 3.27 8.67
CA LEU A 456 18.05 3.94 9.93
C LEU A 456 19.16 3.67 10.96
N ASP A 457 19.46 4.67 11.79
CA ASP A 457 20.34 4.52 12.95
C ASP A 457 19.66 3.77 14.12
N GLU A 458 20.36 3.67 15.26
CA GLU A 458 19.84 3.00 16.47
C GLU A 458 18.56 3.65 17.05
N ASN A 459 18.29 4.91 16.72
CA ASN A 459 17.10 5.64 17.10
C ASN A 459 16.03 5.65 15.99
N GLY A 460 16.23 4.89 14.92
CA GLY A 460 15.30 4.86 13.80
C GLY A 460 15.33 6.14 12.95
N GLN A 461 16.42 6.92 12.98
CA GLN A 461 16.57 8.16 12.23
C GLN A 461 17.32 7.92 10.90
N GLY A 462 16.88 8.57 9.83
CA GLY A 462 17.38 8.38 8.46
C GLY A 462 16.32 8.71 7.41
N ALA A 463 16.60 8.34 6.15
CA ALA A 463 15.72 8.56 5.00
C ALA A 463 15.18 7.21 4.47
N PRO A 464 14.17 6.61 5.13
CA PRO A 464 13.72 5.26 4.83
C PRO A 464 12.98 5.11 3.50
N TYR A 465 12.49 6.20 2.90
CA TYR A 465 11.76 6.20 1.64
C TYR A 465 12.09 7.43 0.81
N ALA A 466 12.17 7.27 -0.50
CA ALA A 466 12.33 8.39 -1.42
C ALA A 466 11.03 9.19 -1.60
N VAL A 467 9.87 8.53 -1.47
CA VAL A 467 8.55 9.12 -1.75
C VAL A 467 7.52 8.65 -0.73
N TYR A 468 6.63 9.57 -0.34
CA TYR A 468 5.43 9.28 0.46
C TYR A 468 4.16 9.67 -0.29
N GLY A 469 3.14 8.81 -0.23
CA GLY A 469 1.77 9.17 -0.58
C GLY A 469 0.99 9.62 0.65
N TYR A 470 0.01 10.51 0.46
CA TYR A 470 -0.77 11.12 1.55
C TYR A 470 -2.27 11.02 1.27
N ALA A 471 -3.06 10.90 2.33
CA ALA A 471 -4.51 10.88 2.24
C ALA A 471 -5.16 11.57 3.42
N ALA A 472 -6.32 12.16 3.14
CA ALA A 472 -7.31 12.57 4.13
C ALA A 472 -8.68 12.06 3.69
N GLN A 473 -9.44 11.47 4.61
CA GLN A 473 -10.81 11.05 4.33
C GLN A 473 -11.74 11.57 5.41
N MET A 474 -12.97 11.87 5.02
CA MET A 474 -14.06 12.10 5.96
C MET A 474 -15.22 11.13 5.73
N ALA A 475 -15.86 10.72 6.81
CA ALA A 475 -17.03 9.85 6.80
C ALA A 475 -18.23 10.58 7.39
N VAL A 476 -19.38 10.44 6.74
CA VAL A 476 -20.69 10.85 7.28
C VAL A 476 -21.53 9.60 7.45
N LEU A 477 -22.09 9.43 8.65
CA LEU A 477 -22.82 8.21 9.02
C LEU A 477 -23.93 8.50 10.01
N ARG A 478 -24.81 7.51 10.19
CA ARG A 478 -25.82 7.47 11.24
C ARG A 478 -25.60 6.26 12.14
N VAL A 479 -25.79 6.46 13.43
CA VAL A 479 -25.73 5.41 14.46
C VAL A 479 -27.11 5.26 15.07
N ASP A 480 -27.67 4.06 15.02
CA ASP A 480 -28.84 3.70 15.82
C ASP A 480 -28.38 3.44 17.26
N THR A 481 -28.78 4.31 18.19
CA THR A 481 -28.36 4.20 19.60
C THR A 481 -29.06 3.09 20.38
N GLY A 482 -30.15 2.52 19.85
CA GLY A 482 -30.83 1.37 20.45
C GLY A 482 -30.28 0.03 19.97
N LEU A 483 -29.78 -0.03 18.73
CA LEU A 483 -29.28 -1.27 18.10
C LEU A 483 -27.75 -1.34 18.00
N GLY A 484 -27.05 -0.21 18.12
CA GLY A 484 -25.61 -0.10 17.87
C GLY A 484 -25.23 -0.21 16.38
N THR A 485 -26.19 -0.26 15.47
CA THR A 485 -25.92 -0.37 14.03
C THR A 485 -25.44 0.96 13.44
N VAL A 486 -24.50 0.88 12.51
CA VAL A 486 -23.90 2.02 11.81
C VAL A 486 -24.29 1.97 10.34
N ALA A 487 -24.90 3.05 9.84
CA ALA A 487 -25.21 3.24 8.42
C ALA A 487 -24.30 4.32 7.84
N LEU A 488 -23.48 3.98 6.85
CA LEU A 488 -22.63 4.95 6.16
C LEU A 488 -23.46 5.69 5.11
N ASP A 489 -23.45 7.03 5.15
CA ASP A 489 -24.21 7.85 4.21
C ASP A 489 -23.32 8.31 3.04
N ARG A 490 -22.08 8.74 3.32
CA ARG A 490 -21.08 9.10 2.28
C ARG A 490 -19.66 9.14 2.83
N ILE A 491 -18.68 8.95 1.95
CA ILE A 491 -17.25 9.16 2.21
C ILE A 491 -16.68 10.11 1.16
N THR A 492 -15.94 11.13 1.60
CA THR A 492 -15.14 12.00 0.73
C THR A 492 -13.66 11.74 0.99
N ALA A 493 -12.90 11.49 -0.07
CA ALA A 493 -11.58 10.87 -0.02
C ALA A 493 -10.56 11.65 -0.86
N ALA A 494 -9.77 12.51 -0.21
CA ALA A 494 -8.70 13.28 -0.83
C ALA A 494 -7.36 12.55 -0.76
N HIS A 495 -6.73 12.31 -1.91
CA HIS A 495 -5.49 11.55 -2.01
C HIS A 495 -4.46 12.30 -2.86
N ASP A 496 -3.27 12.50 -2.30
CA ASP A 496 -2.11 12.99 -3.04
C ASP A 496 -1.44 11.84 -3.77
N VAL A 497 -1.57 11.85 -5.09
CA VAL A 497 -1.02 10.84 -6.00
C VAL A 497 0.22 11.33 -6.74
N GLY A 498 0.71 12.52 -6.40
CA GLY A 498 1.73 13.23 -7.15
C GLY A 498 1.18 13.72 -8.49
N ARG A 499 1.17 12.83 -9.48
CA ARG A 499 0.55 13.05 -10.78
C ARG A 499 -0.32 11.85 -11.15
N ALA A 500 -1.58 12.10 -11.47
CA ALA A 500 -2.54 11.10 -11.90
C ALA A 500 -2.28 10.71 -13.35
N ILE A 501 -1.56 9.61 -13.55
CA ILE A 501 -1.25 9.10 -14.89
C ILE A 501 -2.48 8.49 -15.57
N ASN A 502 -3.29 7.79 -14.78
CA ASN A 502 -4.56 7.26 -15.21
C ASN A 502 -5.61 7.55 -14.11
N PRO A 503 -6.38 8.66 -14.25
CA PRO A 503 -7.35 9.07 -13.24
C PRO A 503 -8.40 7.99 -12.92
N VAL A 504 -8.84 7.21 -13.91
CA VAL A 504 -9.81 6.12 -13.70
C VAL A 504 -9.24 5.03 -12.80
N LEU A 505 -7.97 4.64 -13.00
CA LEU A 505 -7.31 3.68 -12.12
C LEU A 505 -7.06 4.25 -10.73
N VAL A 506 -6.76 5.54 -10.62
CA VAL A 506 -6.60 6.25 -9.34
C VAL A 506 -7.90 6.20 -8.54
N GLU A 507 -9.02 6.61 -9.16
CA GLU A 507 -10.34 6.56 -8.54
C GLU A 507 -10.71 5.14 -8.10
N GLY A 508 -10.49 4.14 -8.95
CA GLY A 508 -10.73 2.74 -8.61
C GLY A 508 -9.90 2.24 -7.43
N GLN A 509 -8.63 2.65 -7.32
CA GLN A 509 -7.77 2.32 -6.18
C GLN A 509 -8.22 2.99 -4.88
N ILE A 510 -8.69 4.24 -4.94
CA ILE A 510 -9.27 4.97 -3.81
C ILE A 510 -10.54 4.25 -3.35
N GLN A 511 -11.47 4.01 -4.25
CA GLN A 511 -12.75 3.34 -3.96
C GLN A 511 -12.54 1.95 -3.36
N GLY A 512 -11.65 1.14 -3.94
CA GLY A 512 -11.33 -0.18 -3.39
C GLY A 512 -10.59 -0.11 -2.03
N GLY A 513 -9.79 0.93 -1.81
CA GLY A 513 -9.14 1.18 -0.51
C GLY A 513 -10.15 1.52 0.58
N VAL A 514 -11.09 2.41 0.27
CA VAL A 514 -12.20 2.78 1.14
C VAL A 514 -13.08 1.57 1.44
N ALA A 515 -13.47 0.78 0.43
CA ALA A 515 -14.27 -0.43 0.66
C ALA A 515 -13.59 -1.40 1.64
N GLN A 516 -12.30 -1.69 1.45
CA GLN A 516 -11.55 -2.55 2.37
C GLN A 516 -11.40 -1.92 3.77
N GLY A 517 -11.26 -0.60 3.85
CA GLY A 517 -11.21 0.13 5.11
C GLY A 517 -12.54 0.09 5.89
N ILE A 518 -13.69 0.12 5.20
CA ILE A 518 -15.02 -0.08 5.80
C ILE A 518 -15.11 -1.47 6.44
N GLY A 519 -14.62 -2.49 5.73
CA GLY A 519 -14.54 -3.87 6.23
C GLY A 519 -13.82 -3.94 7.58
N MET A 520 -12.59 -3.44 7.61
CA MET A 520 -11.76 -3.35 8.83
C MET A 520 -12.43 -2.53 9.95
N ALA A 521 -13.20 -1.50 9.60
CA ALA A 521 -13.87 -0.64 10.56
C ALA A 521 -15.07 -1.31 11.25
N LEU A 522 -15.93 -2.00 10.48
CA LEU A 522 -17.29 -2.31 10.93
C LEU A 522 -17.61 -3.81 11.01
N MET A 523 -16.90 -4.69 10.29
CA MET A 523 -17.39 -6.07 10.10
C MET A 523 -16.33 -7.17 10.03
N GLU A 524 -15.14 -6.91 9.48
CA GLU A 524 -14.16 -7.96 9.21
C GLU A 524 -13.44 -8.42 10.48
N GLU A 525 -13.73 -9.64 10.93
CA GLU A 525 -13.07 -10.31 12.05
C GLU A 525 -12.81 -11.78 11.72
N PHE A 526 -11.55 -12.11 11.44
CA PHE A 526 -11.13 -13.50 11.27
C PHE A 526 -10.82 -14.11 12.64
N ILE A 527 -11.48 -15.20 12.98
CA ILE A 527 -11.24 -15.95 14.21
C ILE A 527 -10.47 -17.23 13.85
N PRO A 528 -9.18 -17.35 14.24
CA PRO A 528 -8.39 -18.55 13.97
C PRO A 528 -9.10 -19.83 14.39
N SER A 529 -9.05 -20.85 13.53
CA SER A 529 -9.69 -22.17 13.74
C SER A 529 -11.22 -22.17 13.83
N ARG A 530 -11.89 -21.05 13.56
CA ARG A 530 -13.36 -20.94 13.53
C ARG A 530 -13.88 -20.38 12.22
N THR A 531 -13.21 -19.37 11.67
CA THR A 531 -13.63 -18.71 10.43
C THR A 531 -13.08 -19.46 9.22
N GLU A 532 -13.97 -20.01 8.39
CA GLU A 532 -13.59 -20.94 7.30
C GLU A 532 -14.26 -20.62 5.95
N ASN A 533 -15.13 -19.61 5.92
CA ASN A 533 -15.95 -19.26 4.76
C ASN A 533 -16.33 -17.76 4.79
N LEU A 534 -16.94 -17.26 3.70
CA LEU A 534 -17.41 -15.87 3.57
C LEU A 534 -18.86 -15.65 4.05
N HIS A 535 -19.50 -16.67 4.63
CA HIS A 535 -20.77 -16.52 5.33
C HIS A 535 -20.53 -15.99 6.76
N ASP A 536 -19.49 -16.52 7.42
CA ASP A 536 -19.12 -16.12 8.79
C ASP A 536 -18.06 -15.00 8.81
N TYR A 537 -17.26 -14.88 7.75
CA TYR A 537 -16.37 -13.74 7.52
C TYR A 537 -17.05 -12.72 6.61
N LEU A 538 -17.58 -11.66 7.21
CA LEU A 538 -18.31 -10.63 6.47
C LEU A 538 -17.34 -9.64 5.82
N ILE A 539 -17.34 -9.60 4.50
CA ILE A 539 -16.73 -8.53 3.71
C ILE A 539 -17.82 -7.54 3.25
N PRO A 540 -17.49 -6.27 3.01
CA PRO A 540 -18.45 -5.28 2.53
C PRO A 540 -19.14 -5.73 1.25
N THR A 541 -20.47 -5.72 1.26
CA THR A 541 -21.31 -5.90 0.07
C THR A 541 -21.56 -4.56 -0.61
N ILE A 542 -22.20 -4.58 -1.78
CA ILE A 542 -22.60 -3.35 -2.48
C ILE A 542 -23.57 -2.49 -1.65
N GLY A 543 -24.30 -3.08 -0.70
CA GLY A 543 -25.20 -2.34 0.20
C GLY A 543 -24.47 -1.65 1.36
N ASP A 544 -23.25 -2.08 1.68
CA ASP A 544 -22.46 -1.55 2.80
C ASP A 544 -21.55 -0.40 2.38
N VAL A 545 -21.20 -0.32 1.09
CA VAL A 545 -20.32 0.72 0.55
C VAL A 545 -21.16 1.94 0.13
N PRO A 546 -21.00 3.11 0.78
CA PRO A 546 -21.73 4.31 0.44
C PRO A 546 -21.18 4.94 -0.86
N PRO A 547 -21.81 6.00 -1.39
CA PRO A 547 -21.16 6.87 -2.37
C PRO A 547 -19.79 7.35 -1.89
N ILE A 548 -18.78 7.21 -2.74
CA ILE A 548 -17.40 7.66 -2.48
C ILE A 548 -17.05 8.77 -3.45
N GLU A 549 -16.84 9.98 -2.92
CA GLU A 549 -16.31 11.10 -3.69
C GLU A 549 -14.78 11.08 -3.61
N SER A 550 -14.13 10.84 -4.76
CA SER A 550 -12.66 10.79 -4.85
C SER A 550 -12.13 12.16 -5.29
N ILE A 551 -11.30 12.78 -4.45
CA ILE A 551 -10.61 14.04 -4.77
C ILE A 551 -9.16 13.71 -5.06
N ILE A 552 -8.78 13.84 -6.33
CA ILE A 552 -7.39 13.65 -6.76
C ILE A 552 -6.62 14.93 -6.48
N VAL A 553 -5.65 14.84 -5.58
CA VAL A 553 -4.70 15.92 -5.28
C VAL A 553 -3.39 15.61 -5.99
N GLU A 554 -2.86 16.58 -6.72
CA GLU A 554 -1.61 16.43 -7.46
C GLU A 554 -0.53 17.34 -6.85
N VAL A 555 0.32 16.77 -5.99
CA VAL A 555 1.56 17.40 -5.53
C VAL A 555 2.76 16.62 -6.07
N PRO A 556 3.25 16.95 -7.28
CA PRO A 556 4.23 16.14 -7.99
C PRO A 556 5.49 15.86 -7.18
N ASP A 557 6.00 14.65 -7.31
CA ASP A 557 7.26 14.23 -6.68
C ASP A 557 8.43 14.27 -7.67
N PRO A 558 9.56 14.92 -7.34
CA PRO A 558 10.71 15.00 -8.25
C PRO A 558 11.33 13.64 -8.55
N GLU A 559 11.23 12.66 -7.65
CA GLU A 559 11.74 11.32 -7.86
C GLU A 559 10.77 10.47 -8.71
N GLY A 560 9.50 10.84 -8.79
CA GLY A 560 8.47 10.06 -9.45
C GLY A 560 8.52 10.17 -10.98
N PRO A 561 8.15 9.10 -11.73
CA PRO A 561 8.07 9.19 -13.19
C PRO A 561 7.01 10.21 -13.57
N TYR A 562 7.45 11.32 -14.18
CA TYR A 562 6.63 12.49 -14.50
C TYR A 562 5.90 13.12 -13.30
N GLY A 563 6.39 12.92 -12.08
CA GLY A 563 5.76 13.43 -10.85
C GLY A 563 4.87 12.44 -10.10
N ALA A 564 4.67 11.21 -10.61
CA ALA A 564 3.73 10.24 -10.04
C ALA A 564 4.26 9.55 -8.77
N LYS A 565 3.34 9.23 -7.85
CA LYS A 565 3.60 8.48 -6.60
C LYS A 565 2.87 7.13 -6.61
N GLY A 566 3.14 6.30 -5.60
CA GLY A 566 2.39 5.07 -5.37
C GLY A 566 1.11 5.30 -4.56
N LEU A 567 -0.04 4.81 -5.04
CA LEU A 567 -1.37 5.02 -4.40
C LEU A 567 -1.90 3.83 -3.61
N GLY A 568 -1.42 2.62 -3.91
CA GLY A 568 -2.04 1.38 -3.46
C GLY A 568 -2.40 1.38 -1.98
N GLU A 569 -1.45 1.60 -1.07
CA GLU A 569 -1.66 1.32 0.35
C GLU A 569 -2.26 2.45 1.17
N HIS A 570 -1.96 3.71 0.87
CA HIS A 570 -2.49 4.81 1.68
C HIS A 570 -3.99 5.05 1.46
N ALA A 571 -4.56 4.49 0.40
CA ALA A 571 -5.98 4.57 0.09
C ALA A 571 -6.93 3.98 1.16
N LEU A 572 -6.48 3.04 2.00
CA LEU A 572 -7.33 2.47 3.07
C LEU A 572 -7.08 3.08 4.46
N ILE A 573 -5.92 3.70 4.67
CA ILE A 573 -5.41 4.02 6.01
C ILE A 573 -6.38 4.93 6.78
N PRO A 574 -6.93 6.00 6.18
CA PRO A 574 -7.79 6.92 6.91
C PRO A 574 -9.22 6.41 7.15
N THR A 575 -9.66 5.37 6.43
CA THR A 575 -11.08 5.01 6.37
C THR A 575 -11.63 4.57 7.73
N ALA A 576 -10.98 3.58 8.36
CA ALA A 576 -11.40 3.08 9.67
C ALA A 576 -11.39 4.18 10.75
N PRO A 577 -10.30 4.94 10.97
CA PRO A 577 -10.33 6.02 11.95
C PRO A 577 -11.36 7.12 11.64
N ALA A 578 -11.60 7.48 10.37
CA ALA A 578 -12.63 8.45 10.03
C ALA A 578 -14.04 7.97 10.44
N ILE A 579 -14.34 6.69 10.23
CA ILE A 579 -15.61 6.06 10.66
C ILE A 579 -15.72 6.08 12.19
N LEU A 580 -14.67 5.69 12.91
CA LEU A 580 -14.70 5.69 14.39
C LEU A 580 -14.86 7.11 14.96
N ASN A 581 -14.17 8.10 14.38
CA ASN A 581 -14.31 9.51 14.76
C ASN A 581 -15.72 10.07 14.46
N ALA A 582 -16.40 9.51 13.44
CA ALA A 582 -17.78 9.86 13.15
C ALA A 582 -18.77 9.23 14.14
N ILE A 583 -18.57 7.96 14.54
CA ILE A 583 -19.35 7.32 15.63
C ILE A 583 -19.20 8.12 16.93
N ALA A 584 -17.96 8.48 17.25
CA ALA A 584 -17.60 9.32 18.38
C ALA A 584 -18.28 10.69 18.37
N HIS A 585 -18.38 11.34 17.20
CA HIS A 585 -19.11 12.60 17.04
C HIS A 585 -20.61 12.45 17.22
N ALA A 586 -21.19 11.40 16.65
CA ALA A 586 -22.63 11.15 16.69
C ALA A 586 -23.14 10.94 18.12
N THR A 587 -22.35 10.20 18.91
CA THR A 587 -22.86 9.54 20.13
C THR A 587 -22.03 9.78 21.38
N GLY A 588 -20.79 10.23 21.26
CA GLY A 588 -19.82 10.27 22.36
C GLY A 588 -19.15 8.92 22.66
N ALA A 589 -19.66 7.79 22.13
CA ALA A 589 -19.07 6.47 22.34
C ALA A 589 -17.68 6.37 21.68
N ARG A 590 -16.76 5.64 22.31
CA ARG A 590 -15.41 5.41 21.80
C ARG A 590 -15.18 3.92 21.62
N ILE A 591 -14.84 3.52 20.39
CA ILE A 591 -14.59 2.11 20.06
C ILE A 591 -13.10 1.85 20.15
N ARG A 592 -12.69 1.10 21.17
CA ARG A 592 -11.28 0.73 21.41
C ARG A 592 -10.90 -0.63 20.84
N ARG A 593 -11.89 -1.45 20.47
CA ARG A 593 -11.68 -2.79 19.91
C ARG A 593 -12.40 -2.92 18.57
N LEU A 594 -11.63 -3.15 17.52
CA LEU A 594 -12.17 -3.31 16.16
C LEU A 594 -12.35 -4.77 15.75
N PRO A 595 -13.30 -5.07 14.86
CA PRO A 595 -14.26 -4.13 14.22
C PRO A 595 -15.31 -3.56 15.18
N ALA A 596 -15.88 -2.40 14.84
CA ALA A 596 -16.99 -1.74 15.53
C ALA A 596 -18.34 -2.41 15.18
N THR A 597 -18.47 -3.68 15.54
CA THR A 597 -19.69 -4.45 15.36
C THR A 597 -20.83 -3.88 16.21
N PRO A 598 -22.11 -4.13 15.85
CA PRO A 598 -23.25 -3.55 16.58
C PRO A 598 -23.23 -3.80 18.09
N ASP A 599 -22.81 -5.00 18.53
CA ASP A 599 -22.66 -5.33 19.95
C ASP A 599 -21.58 -4.49 20.65
N ARG A 600 -20.46 -4.19 19.98
CA ARG A 600 -19.37 -3.36 20.54
C ARG A 600 -19.72 -1.89 20.53
N VAL A 601 -20.45 -1.41 19.52
CA VAL A 601 -20.98 -0.05 19.50
C VAL A 601 -21.99 0.14 20.63
N LEU A 602 -22.90 -0.81 20.82
CA LEU A 602 -23.89 -0.76 21.90
C LEU A 602 -23.23 -0.82 23.28
N ALA A 603 -22.22 -1.67 23.47
CA ALA A 603 -21.45 -1.73 24.71
C ALA A 603 -20.79 -0.36 25.00
N ALA A 604 -20.11 0.23 24.01
CA ALA A 604 -19.50 1.55 24.16
C ALA A 604 -20.51 2.68 24.44
N LEU A 605 -21.72 2.63 23.88
CA LEU A 605 -22.81 3.55 24.18
C LEU A 605 -23.27 3.46 25.65
N ASN A 606 -23.22 2.26 26.23
CA ASN A 606 -23.55 2.00 27.63
C ASN A 606 -22.39 2.28 28.60
N GLY A 607 -21.24 2.73 28.10
CA GLY A 607 -20.03 2.94 28.91
C GLY A 607 -19.25 1.65 29.22
N GLU A 608 -19.54 0.58 28.51
CA GLU A 608 -18.89 -0.73 28.61
C GLU A 608 -17.95 -0.90 27.40
N GLY A 609 -16.72 -0.36 27.44
CA GLY A 609 -15.86 -0.39 26.23
C GLY A 609 -14.44 0.11 26.37
#